data_AF-A0AA95DYY1-F1
#
_entry.id   AF-A0AA95DYY1-F1
#
_cell.length_a   1.000
_cell.length_b   1.000
_cell.length_c   1.000
_cell.angle_alpha   90.00
_cell.angle_beta   90.00
_cell.angle_gamma   90.00
#
_symmetry.space_group_name_H-M   'P 1'
#
loop_
_entity.id
_entity.type
_entity.pdbx_description
1 polymer ?
#
loop_
_entity_poly.entity_id
_entity_poly.type
_entity_poly.pdbx_seq_one_letter_code
_entity_poly.pdbx_strand_id
1 'polypeptide(L)' 'MIENPVIDETVDADELMRYLKISKPTLDRWVKNGVICKPITPPKHNRVWNLKEVINSLKNTASS' A
#
# COMPACT_ATOMS: atom_id res chain seq x y z
N MET A 1 15.60 18.57 -13.57
CA MET A 1 14.97 17.24 -13.50
C MET A 1 14.40 17.13 -12.10
N ILE A 2 13.08 17.07 -11.93
CA ILE A 2 12.48 16.96 -10.60
C ILE A 2 12.57 15.48 -10.22
N GLU A 3 13.59 15.12 -9.42
CA GLU A 3 13.59 13.85 -8.70
C GLU A 3 12.40 13.89 -7.75
N ASN A 4 11.34 13.15 -8.10
CA ASN A 4 10.24 12.89 -7.19
C ASN A 4 10.86 12.16 -6.00
N PRO A 5 10.92 12.76 -4.79
CA PRO A 5 11.59 12.12 -3.67
C PRO A 5 10.92 10.77 -3.50
N VAL A 6 11.74 9.72 -3.52
CA VAL A 6 11.28 8.36 -3.25
C VAL A 6 10.69 8.41 -1.85
N ILE A 7 9.36 8.43 -1.78
CA ILE A 7 8.62 8.56 -0.53
C ILE A 7 8.79 7.24 0.21
N ASP A 8 9.85 7.12 1.00
CA ASP A 8 10.06 6.06 1.98
C ASP A 8 9.22 6.37 3.24
N GLU A 9 7.92 6.54 3.01
CA GLU A 9 6.94 6.87 4.04
C GLU A 9 6.16 5.62 4.39
N THR A 10 6.01 5.39 5.69
CA THR A 10 5.12 4.38 6.22
C THR A 10 3.76 5.01 6.49
N VAL A 11 2.73 4.50 5.83
CA VAL A 11 1.35 4.95 6.00
C VAL A 11 0.53 3.88 6.70
N ASP A 12 -0.42 4.30 7.55
CA ASP A 12 -1.35 3.37 8.17
C ASP A 12 -2.50 2.99 7.22
N ALA A 13 -3.38 2.08 7.67
CA ALA A 13 -4.50 1.60 6.89
C ALA A 13 -5.46 2.73 6.44
N ASP A 14 -5.76 3.69 7.32
CA ASP A 14 -6.68 4.79 7.03
C ASP A 14 -6.07 5.78 6.04
N GLU A 15 -4.79 6.11 6.22
CA GLU A 15 -4.06 6.95 5.25
C GLU A 15 -3.96 6.27 3.88
N LEU A 16 -3.65 4.98 3.85
CA LEU A 16 -3.55 4.21 2.60
C LEU A 16 -4.91 4.13 1.88
N MET A 17 -5.99 3.91 2.62
CA MET A 17 -7.35 3.91 2.07
C MET A 17 -7.72 5.27 1.48
N ARG A 18 -7.37 6.37 2.16
CA ARG A 18 -7.61 7.74 1.67
C ARG A 18 -6.77 8.03 0.42
N TYR A 19 -5.51 7.64 0.42
CA TYR A 19 -4.59 7.86 -0.70
C TYR A 19 -5.06 7.12 -1.96
N LEU A 20 -5.42 5.84 -1.81
CA LEU A 20 -5.89 5.00 -2.91
C LEU A 20 -7.37 5.22 -3.24
N LYS A 21 -8.10 6.00 -2.43
CA LYS A 21 -9.55 6.21 -2.52
C LYS A 21 -10.33 4.90 -2.57
N ILE A 22 -9.93 3.94 -1.73
CA ILE A 22 -10.56 2.62 -1.62
C ILE A 22 -11.18 2.41 -0.24
N SER A 23 -12.08 1.43 -0.16
CA SER A 23 -12.67 0.98 1.09
C SER A 23 -11.82 -0.11 1.77
N LYS A 24 -11.98 -0.29 3.08
CA LYS A 24 -11.34 -1.36 3.85
C LYS A 24 -11.51 -2.77 3.25
N PRO A 25 -12.71 -3.22 2.84
CA PRO A 25 -12.85 -4.53 2.21
C PRO A 25 -12.09 -4.64 0.87
N THR A 26 -11.96 -3.55 0.12
CA THR A 26 -11.12 -3.52 -1.09
C THR A 26 -9.65 -3.67 -0.72
N LEU A 27 -9.18 -2.94 0.29
CA LEU A 27 -7.80 -3.03 0.79
C LEU A 27 -7.47 -4.47 1.25
N ASP A 28 -8.30 -5.07 2.11
CA ASP A 28 -8.10 -6.44 2.58
C ASP A 28 -8.11 -7.44 1.40
N ARG A 29 -8.97 -7.24 0.39
CA ARG A 29 -8.99 -8.06 -0.83
C ARG A 29 -7.69 -7.90 -1.63
N TRP A 30 -7.18 -6.69 -1.78
CA TRP A 30 -5.92 -6.44 -2.51
C TRP A 30 -4.73 -7.09 -1.83
N VAL A 31 -4.63 -6.99 -0.51
CA VAL A 31 -3.60 -7.69 0.28
C VAL A 31 -3.75 -9.20 0.14
N LYS A 32 -4.97 -9.73 0.24
CA LYS A 32 -5.24 -11.18 0.13
C LYS A 32 -4.92 -11.73 -1.26
N ASN A 33 -5.25 -10.99 -2.30
CA ASN A 33 -5.02 -11.37 -3.70
C ASN A 33 -3.58 -11.08 -4.17
N GLY A 34 -2.73 -10.48 -3.33
CA GLY A 34 -1.35 -10.14 -3.68
C GLY A 34 -1.21 -8.95 -4.64
N VAL A 35 -2.26 -8.14 -4.79
CA VAL A 35 -2.24 -6.89 -5.59
C VAL A 35 -1.32 -5.86 -4.94
N ILE A 36 -1.29 -5.83 -3.60
CA ILE A 36 -0.37 -5.00 -2.82
C ILE A 36 0.33 -5.85 -1.76
N CYS A 37 1.49 -5.38 -1.30
CA CYS A 37 2.26 -6.04 -0.26
C CYS A 37 1.52 -6.13 1.09
N LYS A 38 1.96 -7.06 1.94
CA LYS A 38 1.43 -7.21 3.31
C LYS A 38 1.94 -6.07 4.21
N PRO A 39 1.19 -5.71 5.27
CA PRO A 39 1.64 -4.71 6.23
C PRO A 39 2.93 -5.17 6.90
N ILE A 40 3.79 -4.19 7.23
CA ILE A 40 5.08 -4.39 7.89
C ILE A 40 4.86 -4.83 9.34
N THR A 41 3.84 -4.26 10.00
CA THR A 41 3.50 -4.56 11.38
C THR A 41 2.56 -5.76 11.48
N PRO A 42 2.71 -6.56 12.56
CA PRO A 42 1.83 -7.69 12.81
C PRO A 42 0.39 -7.22 13.08
N PRO A 43 -0.63 -8.06 12.81
CA PRO A 43 -2.05 -7.68 12.83
C PRO A 43 -2.59 -7.22 14.19
N LYS A 44 -1.83 -7.37 15.28
CA LYS A 44 -2.15 -6.82 16.62
C LYS A 44 -1.86 -5.32 16.76
N HIS A 45 -1.06 -4.74 15.88
CA HIS A 45 -0.71 -3.32 15.87
C HIS A 45 -1.38 -2.61 14.71
N ASN A 46 -1.39 -1.26 14.74
CA ASN A 46 -1.78 -0.45 13.59
C ASN A 46 -1.04 -0.97 12.36
N ARG A 47 -1.81 -1.48 11.37
CA ARG A 47 -1.26 -2.03 10.15
C ARG A 47 -0.66 -0.87 9.37
N VAL A 48 0.66 -0.90 9.19
CA VAL A 48 1.41 0.10 8.41
C VAL A 48 2.04 -0.54 7.19
N TRP A 49 2.06 0.20 6.09
CA TRP A 49 2.64 -0.19 4.81
C TRP A 49 3.69 0.82 4.39
N ASN A 50 4.73 0.35 3.70
CA ASN A 50 5.64 1.24 2.99
C ASN A 50 4.95 1.65 1.68
N LEU A 51 4.69 2.96 1.52
CA LEU A 51 3.94 3.48 0.38
C LEU A 51 4.63 3.17 -0.95
N LYS A 52 5.96 3.22 -0.99
CA LYS A 52 6.78 2.87 -2.17
C LYS A 52 6.54 1.44 -2.63
N GLU A 53 6.52 0.49 -1.70
CA GLU A 53 6.31 -0.94 -2.00
C GLU A 53 4.88 -1.20 -2.49
N VAL A 54 3.90 -0.51 -1.90
CA VAL A 54 2.50 -0.59 -2.36
C VAL A 54 2.38 -0.08 -3.80
N ILE A 55 2.95 1.09 -4.10
CA ILE A 55 2.93 1.67 -5.45
C ILE A 55 3.65 0.75 -6.45
N ASN A 56 4.80 0.18 -6.09
CA ASN A 56 5.52 -0.77 -6.93
C ASN A 56 4.68 -2.04 -7.20
N SER A 57 4.00 -2.56 -6.18
CA SER A 57 3.10 -3.72 -6.34
C SER A 57 1.96 -3.43 -7.31
N LEU A 58 1.35 -2.25 -7.20
CA LEU A 58 0.28 -1.81 -8.11
C LEU A 58 0.77 -1.67 -9.56
N LYS A 59 1.95 -1.09 -9.77
CA LYS A 59 2.56 -0.94 -11.10
C LYS A 59 2.87 -2.29 -11.76
N ASN A 60 3.40 -3.24 -10.98
CA ASN A 60 3.69 -4.59 -11.48
C ASN A 60 2.42 -5.37 -11.83
N THR A 61 1.34 -5.20 -11.06
CA THR A 61 0.07 -5.87 -11.30
C THR A 61 -0.63 -5.37 -12.58
N ALA A 62 -0.50 -4.08 -12.90
CA ALA A 62 -1.10 -3.48 -14.10
C ALA A 62 -0.37 -3.82 -15.42
N SER A 63 0.79 -4.49 -15.35
CA SER A 63 1.63 -4.83 -16.51
C SER A 63 1.57 -6.33 -16.89
N SER A 64 0.61 -7.09 -16.34
CA SER A 64 0.38 -8.52 -16.64
C SER A 64 -0.90 -8.77 -17.41
#